data_AF-A0A1H5H9T0-F1
#
_entry.id   AF-A0A1H5H9T0-F1
#
_cell.length_a   1.000
_cell.length_b   1.000
_cell.length_c   1.000
_cell.angle_alpha   90.00
_cell.angle_beta   90.00
_cell.angle_gamma   90.00
#
_symmetry.space_group_name_H-M   'P 1'
#
loop_
_entity.id
_entity.type
_entity.pdbx_description
1 polymer ?
#
loop_
_entity_poly.entity_id
_entity_poly.type
_entity_poly.pdbx_seq_one_letter_code
_entity_poly.pdbx_strand_id
1 'polypeptide(L)'
;MSDKNEAPVTLMVYYEALNRLVAGKPISVSKGTKISVTSVAVEAGRSPGSIKKQRSVFAPLIQEIHIRAKEQQERSKPGASQVQQAKEKASKAREEASGFKAKYEAALARELMLLIAWDELTQELRKVAKVVSIKPPSRP
;
A
#
# COMPACT_ATOMS: atom_id res chain seq x y z
N MET A 1 39.08 3.82 -39.73
CA MET A 1 37.69 3.58 -40.17
C MET A 1 36.86 3.38 -38.93
N SER A 2 35.92 4.30 -38.71
CA SER A 2 35.20 4.50 -37.46
C SER A 2 34.04 3.53 -37.35
N ASP A 3 34.17 2.47 -36.55
CA ASP A 3 33.02 1.65 -36.17
C ASP A 3 32.31 2.29 -34.98
N LYS A 4 31.12 2.80 -35.28
CA LYS A 4 30.26 3.52 -34.36
C LYS A 4 29.76 2.58 -33.28
N ASN A 5 29.95 3.03 -32.04
CA ASN A 5 29.30 2.53 -30.84
C ASN A 5 27.78 2.83 -30.90
N GLU A 6 27.03 2.06 -31.69
CA GLU A 6 25.55 2.03 -31.59
C GLU A 6 25.19 1.12 -30.42
N ALA A 7 24.80 1.71 -29.28
CA ALA A 7 24.09 0.98 -28.25
C ALA A 7 22.88 0.27 -28.91
N PRO A 8 22.71 -1.05 -28.75
CA PRO A 8 21.87 -1.80 -29.66
C PRO A 8 20.40 -1.48 -29.39
N VAL A 9 19.76 -0.79 -30.34
CA VAL A 9 18.30 -0.57 -30.45
C VAL A 9 17.50 -1.85 -30.16
N THR A 10 18.11 -3.02 -30.37
CA THR A 10 17.62 -4.36 -30.09
C THR A 10 17.28 -4.64 -28.62
N LEU A 11 17.99 -4.07 -27.64
CA LEU A 11 17.72 -4.35 -26.21
C LEU A 11 16.46 -3.67 -25.68
N MET A 12 16.20 -2.43 -26.13
CA MET A 12 15.04 -1.64 -25.68
C MET A 12 13.72 -2.36 -26.00
N VAL A 13 13.63 -2.97 -27.19
CA VAL A 13 12.44 -3.74 -27.62
C VAL A 13 12.11 -4.88 -26.63
N TYR A 14 13.13 -5.55 -26.07
CA TYR A 14 12.91 -6.60 -25.08
C TYR A 14 12.47 -6.05 -23.72
N TYR A 15 13.00 -4.91 -23.29
CA TYR A 15 12.56 -4.24 -22.06
C TYR A 15 11.13 -3.73 -22.17
N GLU A 16 10.75 -3.16 -23.31
CA GLU A 16 9.38 -2.77 -23.59
C GLU A 16 8.43 -3.97 -23.59
N ALA A 17 8.83 -5.08 -24.23
CA ALA A 17 8.08 -6.33 -24.21
C ALA A 17 7.90 -6.86 -22.78
N LEU A 18 8.95 -6.86 -21.95
CA LEU A 18 8.87 -7.23 -20.54
C LEU A 18 7.89 -6.35 -19.78
N ASN A 19 7.93 -5.03 -19.98
CA ASN A 19 7.02 -4.10 -19.32
C ASN A 19 5.56 -4.33 -19.74
N ARG A 20 5.30 -4.64 -21.02
CA ARG A 20 3.95 -5.01 -21.50
C ARG A 20 3.41 -6.27 -20.82
N LEU A 21 4.26 -7.29 -20.66
CA LEU A 21 3.88 -8.53 -19.95
C LEU A 21 3.56 -8.26 -18.48
N VAL A 22 4.38 -7.45 -17.80
CA VAL A 22 4.17 -7.08 -16.38
C VAL A 22 2.90 -6.25 -16.21
N ALA A 23 2.59 -5.37 -17.16
CA ALA A 23 1.36 -4.56 -17.15
C ALA A 23 0.11 -5.35 -17.58
N GLY A 24 0.23 -6.62 -17.98
CA GLY A 24 -0.88 -7.44 -18.45
C GLY A 24 -1.47 -6.99 -19.79
N LYS A 25 -0.69 -6.26 -20.61
CA LYS A 25 -1.08 -5.76 -21.94
C LYS A 25 -0.19 -6.36 -23.05
N PRO A 26 -0.11 -7.70 -23.18
CA PRO A 26 0.65 -8.32 -24.25
C PRO A 26 0.01 -8.04 -25.62
N ILE A 27 0.85 -7.97 -26.65
CA ILE A 27 0.47 -7.75 -28.05
C ILE A 27 0.59 -9.05 -28.84
N SER A 28 1.65 -9.84 -28.62
CA SER A 28 1.94 -11.04 -29.42
C SER A 28 1.68 -12.34 -28.67
N VAL A 29 1.68 -12.34 -27.33
CA VAL A 29 1.32 -13.52 -26.52
C VAL A 29 -0.06 -13.37 -25.87
N SER A 30 -0.64 -14.47 -25.39
CA SER A 30 -1.93 -14.44 -24.69
C SER A 30 -1.81 -13.75 -23.33
N LYS A 31 -2.91 -13.12 -22.90
CA LYS A 31 -3.01 -12.53 -21.56
C LYS A 31 -2.82 -13.61 -20.49
N GLY A 32 -2.02 -13.31 -19.47
CA GLY A 32 -1.70 -14.26 -18.40
C GLY A 32 -0.55 -15.22 -18.71
N THR A 33 0.14 -15.06 -19.85
CA THR A 33 1.36 -15.84 -20.14
C THR A 33 2.40 -15.65 -19.03
N LYS A 34 3.05 -16.74 -18.63
CA LYS A 34 4.15 -16.73 -17.66
C LYS A 34 5.34 -15.95 -18.22
N ILE A 35 5.82 -14.97 -17.47
CA ILE A 35 7.02 -14.21 -17.81
C ILE A 35 8.22 -15.16 -17.84
N SER A 36 8.86 -15.27 -18.99
CA SER A 36 10.04 -16.07 -19.26
C SER A 36 10.85 -15.44 -20.38
N VAL A 37 12.09 -15.88 -20.55
CA VAL A 37 12.95 -15.41 -21.65
C VAL A 37 12.27 -15.63 -23.02
N THR A 38 11.66 -16.79 -23.20
CA THR A 38 10.92 -17.15 -24.41
C THR A 38 9.70 -16.26 -24.64
N SER A 39 8.90 -16.01 -23.60
CA SER A 39 7.69 -15.18 -23.74
C SER A 39 8.03 -13.72 -24.05
N VAL A 40 9.10 -13.19 -23.46
CA VAL A 40 9.59 -11.83 -23.74
C VAL A 40 10.12 -11.73 -25.18
N ALA A 41 10.81 -12.76 -25.67
CA ALA A 41 11.30 -12.80 -27.04
C ALA A 41 10.16 -12.82 -28.06
N VAL A 42 9.13 -13.63 -27.82
CA VAL A 42 7.94 -13.71 -28.69
C VAL A 42 7.12 -12.41 -28.62
N GLU A 43 6.95 -11.82 -27.44
CA GLU A 43 6.28 -10.53 -27.24
C GLU A 43 7.03 -9.36 -27.90
N ALA A 44 8.35 -9.48 -28.06
CA ALA A 44 9.17 -8.55 -28.83
C ALA A 44 9.12 -8.79 -30.36
N GLY A 45 8.31 -9.75 -30.83
CA GLY A 45 8.22 -10.12 -32.24
C GLY A 45 9.48 -10.83 -32.77
N ARG A 46 10.27 -11.44 -31.88
CA ARG A 46 11.52 -12.15 -32.24
C ARG A 46 11.37 -13.65 -32.02
N SER A 47 12.32 -14.40 -32.55
CA SER A 47 12.36 -15.85 -32.35
C SER A 47 12.53 -16.20 -30.86
N PRO A 48 11.94 -17.30 -30.38
CA PRO A 48 11.96 -17.70 -28.97
C PRO A 48 13.36 -17.89 -28.39
N GLY A 49 14.36 -18.20 -29.24
CA GLY A 49 15.77 -18.36 -28.85
C GLY A 49 16.65 -17.12 -29.07
N SER A 50 16.06 -15.95 -29.36
CA SER A 50 16.81 -14.73 -29.68
C SER A 50 17.58 -14.16 -28.48
N ILE A 51 17.07 -14.37 -27.26
CA ILE A 51 17.75 -14.02 -26.01
C ILE A 51 18.54 -15.24 -25.52
N LYS A 52 19.88 -15.18 -25.63
CA LYS A 52 20.78 -16.28 -25.23
C LYS A 52 21.59 -15.93 -23.98
N LYS A 53 21.62 -16.82 -22.99
CA LYS A 53 22.39 -16.67 -21.72
C LYS A 53 23.89 -16.47 -21.93
N GLN A 54 24.46 -17.07 -22.97
CA GLN A 54 25.89 -16.96 -23.28
C GLN A 54 26.32 -15.56 -23.75
N ARG A 55 25.38 -14.70 -24.15
CA ARG A 55 25.66 -13.32 -24.57
C ARG A 55 25.57 -12.40 -23.35
N SER A 56 26.70 -11.85 -22.92
CA SER A 56 26.80 -10.94 -21.77
C SER A 56 25.85 -9.73 -21.84
N VAL A 57 25.57 -9.26 -23.07
CA VAL A 57 24.64 -8.14 -23.35
C VAL A 57 23.22 -8.40 -22.80
N PHE A 58 22.78 -9.66 -22.73
CA PHE A 58 21.46 -10.02 -22.19
C PHE A 58 21.47 -10.35 -20.71
N ALA A 59 22.63 -10.41 -20.04
CA ALA A 59 22.69 -10.80 -18.63
C ALA A 59 21.82 -9.91 -17.71
N PRO A 60 21.85 -8.56 -17.84
CA PRO A 60 20.99 -7.69 -17.04
C PRO A 60 19.50 -7.90 -17.30
N LEU A 61 19.13 -8.05 -18.58
CA LEU A 61 17.74 -8.30 -18.98
C LEU A 61 17.24 -9.65 -18.44
N ILE A 62 18.05 -10.70 -18.56
CA ILE A 62 17.70 -12.03 -18.06
C ILE A 62 17.48 -11.97 -16.54
N GLN A 63 18.33 -11.27 -15.80
CA GLN A 63 18.15 -11.08 -14.36
C GLN A 63 16.82 -10.39 -14.04
N GLU A 64 16.50 -9.30 -14.74
CA GLU A 64 15.23 -8.59 -14.57
C GLU A 64 14.02 -9.49 -14.88
N ILE A 65 14.08 -10.29 -15.94
CA ILE A 65 13.04 -11.26 -16.30
C ILE A 65 12.80 -12.25 -15.16
N HIS A 66 13.86 -12.76 -14.53
CA HIS A 66 13.72 -13.69 -13.40
C HIS A 66 13.08 -13.02 -12.17
N ILE A 67 13.44 -11.77 -11.89
CA ILE A 67 12.83 -11.00 -10.78
C ILE A 67 11.33 -10.82 -11.04
N ARG A 68 10.95 -10.31 -12.21
CA ARG A 68 9.54 -10.09 -12.57
C ARG A 68 8.74 -11.39 -12.66
N ALA A 69 9.35 -12.48 -13.11
CA ALA A 69 8.71 -13.80 -13.13
C ALA A 69 8.41 -14.32 -11.72
N LYS A 70 9.33 -14.10 -10.77
CA LYS A 70 9.11 -14.43 -9.36
C LYS A 70 7.99 -13.58 -8.75
N GLU A 71 7.99 -12.27 -9.01
CA GLU A 71 6.91 -11.38 -8.57
C GLU A 71 5.54 -11.78 -9.15
N GLN A 72 5.49 -12.14 -10.44
CA GLN A 72 4.27 -12.63 -11.07
C GLN A 72 3.79 -13.91 -10.37
N GLN A 73 4.69 -14.86 -10.09
CA GLN A 73 4.35 -16.09 -9.39
C GLN A 73 3.84 -15.82 -7.97
N GLU A 74 4.44 -14.89 -7.23
CA GLU A 74 3.98 -14.49 -5.89
C GLU A 74 2.59 -13.87 -5.92
N ARG A 75 2.28 -13.04 -6.93
CA ARG A 75 0.94 -12.45 -7.14
C ARG A 75 -0.09 -13.49 -7.59
N SER A 76 0.32 -14.48 -8.37
CA SER A 76 -0.55 -15.55 -8.88
C SER A 76 -0.79 -16.67 -7.87
N LYS A 77 -0.12 -16.69 -6.71
CA LYS A 77 -0.45 -17.66 -5.65
C LYS A 77 -1.91 -17.46 -5.23
N PRO A 78 -2.75 -18.51 -5.26
CA PRO A 78 -4.12 -18.43 -4.81
C PRO A 78 -4.10 -18.05 -3.32
N GLY A 79 -4.45 -16.78 -3.03
CA GLY A 79 -4.35 -16.20 -1.69
C GLY A 79 -3.69 -14.82 -1.64
N ALA A 80 -2.83 -14.43 -2.60
CA ALA A 80 -2.16 -13.12 -2.56
C ALA A 80 -3.14 -11.94 -2.59
N SER A 81 -4.20 -12.04 -3.41
CA SER A 81 -5.29 -11.05 -3.44
C SER A 81 -6.12 -11.06 -2.14
N GLN A 82 -6.30 -12.22 -1.51
CA GLN A 82 -7.04 -12.31 -0.24
C GLN A 82 -6.23 -11.73 0.91
N VAL A 83 -4.92 -11.98 0.95
CA VAL A 83 -3.98 -11.40 1.93
C VAL A 83 -3.95 -9.89 1.81
N GLN A 84 -3.89 -9.35 0.58
CA GLN A 84 -3.92 -7.90 0.36
C GLN A 84 -5.24 -7.28 0.85
N GLN A 85 -6.38 -7.89 0.52
CA GLN A 85 -7.69 -7.44 1.01
C GLN A 85 -7.81 -7.55 2.54
N ALA A 86 -7.29 -8.62 3.16
CA ALA A 86 -7.29 -8.77 4.62
C ALA A 86 -6.45 -7.67 5.28
N LYS A 87 -5.29 -7.34 4.69
CA LYS A 87 -4.41 -6.28 5.20
C LYS A 87 -5.08 -4.91 5.15
N GLU A 88 -5.77 -4.60 4.04
CA GLU A 88 -6.54 -3.36 3.89
C GLU A 88 -7.73 -3.28 4.85
N LYS A 89 -8.43 -4.39 5.07
CA LYS A 89 -9.51 -4.43 6.08
C LYS A 89 -8.95 -4.23 7.49
N ALA A 90 -7.83 -4.85 7.81
CA ALA A 90 -7.17 -4.70 9.11
C ALA A 90 -6.67 -3.27 9.35
N SER A 91 -6.12 -2.60 8.33
CA SER A 91 -5.69 -1.20 8.46
C SER A 91 -6.88 -0.27 8.71
N LYS A 92 -7.98 -0.43 7.95
CA LYS A 92 -9.20 0.36 8.13
C LYS A 92 -9.80 0.17 9.53
N ALA A 93 -9.93 -1.06 10.00
CA ALA A 93 -10.44 -1.34 11.34
C ALA A 93 -9.56 -0.72 12.44
N ARG A 94 -8.24 -0.69 12.24
CA ARG A 94 -7.30 -0.07 13.17
C ARG A 94 -7.44 1.45 13.19
N GLU A 95 -7.59 2.07 12.03
CA GLU A 95 -7.84 3.51 11.89
C GLU A 95 -9.17 3.90 12.56
N GLU A 96 -10.24 3.16 12.30
CA GLU A 96 -11.55 3.35 12.94
C GLU A 96 -11.45 3.23 14.47
N ALA A 97 -10.79 2.18 14.99
CA ALA A 97 -10.58 2.00 16.41
C ALA A 97 -9.80 3.16 17.05
N SER A 98 -8.75 3.64 16.38
CA SER A 98 -7.99 4.80 16.85
C SER A 98 -8.83 6.09 16.84
N GLY A 99 -9.67 6.27 15.81
CA GLY A 99 -10.59 7.39 15.71
C GLY A 99 -11.66 7.39 16.79
N PHE A 100 -12.23 6.21 17.11
CA PHE A 100 -13.18 6.07 18.22
C PHE A 100 -12.52 6.34 19.57
N LYS A 101 -11.29 5.86 19.79
CA LYS A 101 -10.54 6.14 21.02
C LYS A 101 -10.34 7.64 21.22
N ALA A 102 -9.88 8.36 20.19
CA ALA A 102 -9.67 9.81 20.27
C ALA A 102 -10.98 10.57 20.56
N LYS A 103 -12.09 10.19 19.90
CA LYS A 103 -13.41 10.79 20.16
C LYS A 103 -13.91 10.53 21.58
N TYR A 104 -13.67 9.33 22.09
CA TYR A 104 -14.02 8.94 23.45
C TYR A 104 -13.23 9.76 24.48
N GLU A 105 -11.90 9.83 24.34
CA GLU A 105 -11.04 10.62 25.24
C GLU A 105 -11.43 12.11 25.22
N ALA A 106 -11.73 12.65 24.04
CA ALA A 106 -12.20 14.03 23.90
C ALA A 106 -13.56 14.27 24.56
N ALA A 107 -14.48 13.31 24.49
CA ALA A 107 -15.78 13.40 25.18
C ALA A 107 -15.61 13.36 26.69
N LEU A 108 -14.81 12.42 27.20
CA LEU A 108 -14.52 12.29 28.62
C LEU A 108 -13.87 13.56 29.18
N ALA A 109 -12.91 14.15 28.46
CA ALA A 109 -12.29 15.41 28.86
C ALA A 109 -13.30 16.56 28.95
N ARG A 110 -14.22 16.67 27.98
CA ARG A 110 -15.29 17.68 28.03
C ARG A 110 -16.22 17.47 29.22
N GLU A 111 -16.62 16.24 29.50
CA GLU A 111 -17.47 15.92 30.65
C GLU A 111 -16.80 16.27 31.97
N LEU A 112 -15.51 15.94 32.14
CA LEU A 112 -14.74 16.32 33.33
C LEU A 112 -14.66 17.84 33.50
N MET A 113 -14.39 18.58 32.43
CA MET A 113 -14.36 20.06 32.49
C MET A 113 -15.73 20.65 32.84
N LEU A 114 -16.82 20.07 32.33
CA LEU A 114 -18.18 20.48 32.66
C LEU A 114 -18.51 20.23 34.14
N LEU A 115 -18.09 19.11 34.71
CA LEU A 115 -18.26 18.81 36.14
C LEU A 115 -17.50 19.80 37.02
N ILE A 116 -16.27 20.18 36.64
CA ILE A 116 -15.48 21.18 37.36
C ILE A 116 -16.17 22.55 37.30
N ALA A 117 -16.55 23.00 36.11
CA ALA A 117 -17.24 24.27 35.92
C ALA A 117 -18.59 24.32 36.67
N TRP A 118 -19.30 23.19 36.74
CA TRP A 118 -20.51 23.07 37.54
C TRP A 118 -20.21 23.26 39.03
N ASP A 119 -19.20 22.57 39.57
CA ASP A 119 -18.86 22.71 40.99
C ASP A 119 -18.44 24.16 41.30
N GLU A 120 -17.58 24.77 40.50
CA GLU A 120 -17.18 26.18 40.64
C GLU A 120 -18.39 27.13 40.67
N LEU A 121 -19.32 26.98 39.71
CA LEU A 121 -20.52 27.81 39.65
C LEU A 121 -21.41 27.62 40.90
N THR A 122 -21.56 26.38 41.38
CA THR A 122 -22.32 26.13 42.62
C THR A 122 -21.62 26.69 43.87
N GLN A 123 -20.30 26.76 43.88
CA GLN A 123 -19.55 27.39 44.96
C GLN A 123 -19.74 28.91 44.95
N GLU A 124 -19.64 29.55 43.78
CA GLU A 124 -19.91 30.99 43.63
C GLU A 124 -21.34 31.35 44.01
N LEU A 125 -22.32 30.55 43.58
CA LEU A 125 -23.73 30.75 43.95
C LEU A 125 -23.95 30.68 45.47
N ARG A 126 -23.24 29.78 46.17
CA ARG A 126 -23.27 29.68 47.64
C ARG A 126 -22.72 30.94 48.32
N LYS A 127 -21.62 31.50 47.80
CA LYS A 127 -21.03 32.75 48.33
C LYS A 127 -22.01 33.92 48.23
N VAL A 128 -22.69 34.04 47.09
CA VAL A 128 -23.68 35.11 46.84
C VAL A 128 -24.96 34.91 47.65
N ALA A 129 -25.43 33.66 47.77
CA ALA A 129 -26.71 33.35 48.40
C ALA A 129 -26.75 33.62 49.92
N LYS A 130 -25.62 33.85 50.60
CA LYS A 130 -25.50 34.07 52.08
C LYS A 130 -26.19 33.01 52.97
N VAL A 131 -26.68 31.92 52.39
CA VAL A 131 -27.36 30.83 53.10
C VAL A 131 -26.55 29.56 52.86
N VAL A 132 -26.02 28.98 53.93
CA VAL A 132 -25.31 27.69 53.89
C VAL A 132 -26.29 26.58 54.27
N SER A 133 -26.51 25.64 53.35
CA SER A 133 -27.25 24.41 53.64
C SER A 133 -26.52 23.59 54.72
N ILE A 134 -27.23 23.18 55.77
CA ILE A 134 -26.71 22.36 56.88
C ILE A 134 -26.27 20.97 56.39
N LYS A 135 -26.84 20.49 55.28
CA LYS A 135 -26.45 19.22 54.65
C LYS A 135 -25.49 19.51 53.49
N PRO A 136 -24.36 18.79 53.36
CA PRO A 136 -23.47 18.97 52.21
C PRO A 136 -24.26 18.68 50.92
N PRO A 137 -24.13 19.52 49.89
CA PRO A 137 -24.79 19.25 48.62
C PRO A 137 -24.24 17.95 48.04
N SER A 138 -25.12 17.15 47.44
CA SER A 138 -24.69 16.00 46.66
C SER A 138 -23.82 16.50 45.53
N ARG A 139 -22.53 16.13 45.54
CA ARG A 139 -21.70 16.30 44.35
C ARG A 139 -22.25 15.33 43.28
N PRO A 140 -22.29 15.76 42.00
CA PRO A 140 -22.59 14.86 40.91
C PRO A 140 -21.55 13.72 40.82
#